data_AF-A0AAV6LHJ7-F1
#
_entry.id   AF-A0AAV6LHJ7-F1
#
_cell.length_a   1.000
_cell.length_b   1.000
_cell.length_c   1.000
_cell.angle_alpha   90.00
_cell.angle_beta   90.00
_cell.angle_gamma   90.00
#
_symmetry.space_group_name_H-M   'P 1'
#
loop_
_entity.id
_entity.type
_entity.pdbx_description
1 polymer ?
#
loop_
_entity_poly.entity_id
_entity_poly.type
_entity_poly.pdbx_seq_one_letter_code
_entity_poly.pdbx_strand_id
1 'polypeptide(L)'
;MKSCDKWSPIIAMVAIDSGFAIVNLLLKRIVDGGMDHLVFITYRQCIATIFLAPIAYLSERNRRPKLTFVILCHLFLSAIVGASLTQVFFLLGIQYTSATFSCAFINMVPVITFLMALPFRLENVNIKGSTGGRAKVVGALVCLGGAMILTLYKGSPLFNYSRSGAATHIVDQALKLSSGRRKERWTLGSVALISGTLLWSSWFLLQSYISKSYPCQYSSTAIMSLFAAIQSAALAVSMDRNFSMWALKGKEEILTVVYAGIVGSGMCYVGMSWCVKKRGPLFTAAFSPLIQIIAAMFDIPFLHEQLHLGSLLGSVTVIAGLYILLWGKNKEMQNCVAKVSQGTEEIKDQEPSSQVDIL
;
A
#
# COMPACT_ATOMS: atom_id res chain seq x y z
N MET A 1 21.04 -22.18 2.36
CA MET A 1 19.96 -21.39 3.04
C MET A 1 19.93 -19.89 2.73
N LYS A 2 20.99 -19.24 2.18
CA LYS A 2 21.01 -17.77 1.93
C LYS A 2 20.09 -17.25 0.80
N SER A 3 19.63 -18.11 -0.12
CA SER A 3 18.75 -17.68 -1.23
C SER A 3 17.29 -17.52 -0.82
N CYS A 4 16.81 -18.36 0.12
CA CYS A 4 15.40 -18.37 0.53
C CYS A 4 15.00 -17.06 1.21
N ASP A 5 15.84 -16.53 2.12
CA ASP A 5 15.64 -15.24 2.79
C ASP A 5 15.60 -14.03 1.83
N LYS A 6 16.21 -14.15 0.65
CA LYS A 6 16.28 -13.05 -0.31
C LYS A 6 14.92 -12.84 -1.01
N TRP A 7 14.24 -13.94 -1.33
CA TRP A 7 12.96 -13.93 -2.05
C TRP A 7 11.74 -13.85 -1.14
N SER A 8 11.85 -14.20 0.15
CA SER A 8 10.69 -14.19 1.06
C SER A 8 9.92 -12.87 1.08
N PRO A 9 10.55 -11.67 1.14
CA PRO A 9 9.82 -10.41 1.11
C PRO A 9 9.11 -10.13 -0.22
N ILE A 10 9.63 -10.64 -1.33
CA ILE A 10 9.00 -10.48 -2.65
C ILE A 10 7.77 -11.38 -2.74
N ILE A 11 7.90 -12.66 -2.37
CA ILE A 11 6.78 -13.61 -2.34
C ILE A 11 5.68 -13.13 -1.39
N ALA A 12 6.07 -12.61 -0.22
CA ALA A 12 5.14 -12.01 0.74
C ALA A 12 4.39 -10.84 0.12
N MET A 13 5.06 -9.89 -0.55
CA MET A 13 4.39 -8.76 -1.20
C MET A 13 3.41 -9.21 -2.29
N VAL A 14 3.81 -10.15 -3.15
CA VAL A 14 2.91 -10.68 -4.19
C VAL A 14 1.66 -11.32 -3.57
N ALA A 15 1.81 -12.10 -2.49
CA ALA A 15 0.68 -12.69 -1.79
C ALA A 15 -0.22 -11.63 -1.10
N ILE A 16 0.40 -10.61 -0.48
CA ILE A 16 -0.30 -9.48 0.15
C ILE A 16 -1.13 -8.72 -0.88
N ASP A 17 -0.53 -8.39 -2.02
CA ASP A 17 -1.18 -7.63 -3.09
C ASP A 17 -2.32 -8.42 -3.73
N SER A 18 -2.13 -9.75 -3.86
CA SER A 18 -3.19 -10.66 -4.31
C SER A 18 -4.36 -10.67 -3.32
N GLY A 19 -4.08 -10.73 -2.02
CA GLY A 19 -5.08 -10.62 -0.97
C GLY A 19 -5.87 -9.31 -1.05
N PHE A 20 -5.18 -8.18 -1.23
CA PHE A 20 -5.82 -6.87 -1.42
C PHE A 20 -6.66 -6.78 -2.70
N ALA A 21 -6.19 -7.36 -3.81
CA ALA A 21 -6.94 -7.38 -5.06
C ALA A 21 -8.29 -8.09 -4.89
N ILE A 22 -8.32 -9.24 -4.19
CA ILE A 22 -9.55 -9.95 -3.88
C ILE A 22 -10.46 -9.11 -2.97
N VAL A 23 -9.90 -8.44 -1.95
CA VAL A 23 -10.67 -7.53 -1.09
C VAL A 23 -11.33 -6.41 -1.92
N ASN A 24 -10.60 -5.81 -2.86
CA ASN A 24 -11.14 -4.74 -3.71
C ASN A 24 -12.27 -5.26 -4.62
N LEU A 25 -12.13 -6.47 -5.18
CA LEU A 25 -13.16 -7.11 -5.99
C LEU A 25 -14.44 -7.37 -5.18
N LEU A 26 -14.31 -7.93 -3.98
CA LEU A 26 -15.45 -8.19 -3.10
C LEU A 26 -16.09 -6.89 -2.62
N LEU A 27 -15.28 -5.90 -2.25
CA LEU A 27 -15.73 -4.57 -1.84
C LEU A 27 -16.60 -3.91 -2.91
N LYS A 28 -16.14 -3.94 -4.18
CA LYS A 28 -16.91 -3.41 -5.31
C LYS A 28 -18.33 -4.01 -5.36
N ARG A 29 -18.45 -5.33 -5.21
CA ARG A 29 -19.75 -6.02 -5.24
C ARG A 29 -20.70 -5.60 -4.11
N ILE A 30 -20.22 -5.50 -2.87
CA ILE A 30 -21.08 -5.15 -1.72
C ILE A 30 -21.45 -3.66 -1.70
N VAL A 31 -20.57 -2.80 -2.23
CA VAL A 31 -20.84 -1.37 -2.39
C VAL A 31 -21.90 -1.13 -3.45
N ASP A 32 -21.82 -1.84 -4.58
CA ASP A 32 -22.87 -1.81 -5.61
C ASP A 32 -24.22 -2.32 -5.06
N GLY A 33 -24.17 -3.22 -4.05
CA GLY A 33 -25.32 -3.68 -3.28
C GLY A 33 -25.86 -2.68 -2.24
N GLY A 34 -25.22 -1.52 -2.07
CA GLY A 34 -25.68 -0.44 -1.20
C GLY A 34 -25.11 -0.46 0.23
N MET A 35 -24.06 -1.25 0.50
CA MET A 35 -23.36 -1.19 1.79
C MET A 35 -22.58 0.12 1.94
N ASP A 36 -22.68 0.75 3.10
CA ASP A 36 -21.88 1.93 3.41
C ASP A 36 -20.40 1.58 3.59
N HIS A 37 -19.54 2.43 3.04
CA HIS A 37 -18.11 2.18 3.02
C HIS A 37 -17.44 2.42 4.39
N LEU A 38 -17.90 3.39 5.19
CA LEU A 38 -17.31 3.66 6.49
C LEU A 38 -17.69 2.56 7.48
N VAL A 39 -18.91 2.03 7.37
CA VAL A 39 -19.35 0.82 8.08
C VAL A 39 -18.48 -0.38 7.69
N PHE A 40 -18.25 -0.60 6.39
CA PHE A 40 -17.37 -1.66 5.91
C PHE A 40 -15.96 -1.54 6.51
N ILE A 41 -15.37 -0.33 6.45
CA ILE A 41 -14.05 -0.05 7.03
C ILE A 41 -14.04 -0.37 8.53
N THR A 42 -15.06 0.07 9.26
CA THR A 42 -15.17 -0.16 10.71
C THR A 42 -15.18 -1.65 11.02
N TYR A 43 -16.07 -2.41 10.39
CA TYR A 43 -16.15 -3.85 10.65
C TYR A 43 -14.89 -4.58 10.25
N ARG A 44 -14.30 -4.23 9.11
CA ARG A 44 -13.03 -4.79 8.65
C ARG A 44 -11.93 -4.61 9.70
N GLN A 45 -11.83 -3.43 10.31
CA GLN A 45 -10.82 -3.18 11.36
C GLN A 45 -11.16 -3.88 12.68
N CYS A 46 -12.42 -3.94 13.09
CA CYS A 46 -12.87 -4.69 14.26
C CYS A 46 -12.48 -6.18 14.15
N ILE A 47 -12.77 -6.81 13.01
CA ILE A 47 -12.47 -8.21 12.76
C ILE A 47 -10.96 -8.44 12.76
N ALA A 48 -10.18 -7.54 12.16
CA ALA A 48 -8.72 -7.60 12.20
C ALA A 48 -8.19 -7.57 13.63
N THR A 49 -8.72 -6.69 14.49
CA THR A 49 -8.35 -6.62 15.91
C THR A 49 -8.70 -7.91 16.64
N ILE A 50 -9.92 -8.43 16.48
CA ILE A 50 -10.37 -9.67 17.14
C ILE A 50 -9.53 -10.86 16.68
N PHE A 51 -9.21 -10.94 15.39
CA PHE A 51 -8.38 -12.00 14.82
C PHE A 51 -6.93 -11.92 15.28
N LEU A 52 -6.34 -10.73 15.27
CA LEU A 52 -4.93 -10.54 15.62
C LEU A 52 -4.66 -10.55 17.13
N ALA A 53 -5.60 -10.14 17.97
CA ALA A 53 -5.40 -10.09 19.43
C ALA A 53 -4.92 -11.40 20.05
N PRO A 54 -5.55 -12.58 19.79
CA PRO A 54 -5.07 -13.85 20.34
C PRO A 54 -3.72 -14.26 19.74
N ILE A 55 -3.49 -14.02 18.44
CA ILE A 55 -2.23 -14.34 17.76
C ILE A 55 -1.09 -13.50 18.35
N ALA A 56 -1.33 -12.20 18.55
CA ALA A 56 -0.39 -11.27 19.17
C ALA A 56 -0.05 -11.69 20.60
N TYR A 57 -1.06 -12.05 21.40
CA TYR A 57 -0.84 -12.54 22.75
C TYR A 57 -0.01 -13.82 22.77
N LEU A 58 -0.37 -14.84 22.00
CA LEU A 58 0.31 -16.13 22.03
C LEU A 58 1.73 -16.07 21.43
N SER A 59 1.90 -15.37 20.31
CA SER A 59 3.16 -15.30 19.57
C SER A 59 4.18 -14.34 20.21
N GLU A 60 3.72 -13.24 20.80
CA GLU A 60 4.59 -12.14 21.24
C GLU A 60 4.62 -11.95 22.77
N ARG A 61 3.89 -12.74 23.57
CA ARG A 61 3.84 -12.60 25.06
C ARG A 61 5.22 -12.48 25.72
N ASN A 62 6.21 -13.22 25.25
CA ASN A 62 7.54 -13.28 25.87
C ASN A 62 8.53 -12.25 25.28
N ARG A 63 8.15 -11.55 24.20
CA ARG A 63 9.03 -10.64 23.45
C ARG A 63 8.52 -9.19 23.42
N ARG A 64 7.40 -8.93 24.10
CA ARG A 64 6.67 -7.66 24.02
C ARG A 64 7.42 -6.55 24.80
N PRO A 65 7.87 -5.47 24.14
CA PRO A 65 8.38 -4.30 24.83
C PRO A 65 7.27 -3.66 25.68
N LYS A 66 7.65 -2.88 26.70
CA LYS A 66 6.69 -2.06 27.44
C LYS A 66 6.01 -1.09 26.48
N LEU A 67 4.68 -1.07 26.48
CA LEU A 67 3.89 -0.16 25.67
C LEU A 67 3.92 1.23 26.33
N THR A 68 4.75 2.13 25.81
CA THR A 68 4.81 3.52 26.30
C THR A 68 3.71 4.37 25.67
N PHE A 69 3.34 5.46 26.34
CA PHE A 69 2.37 6.43 25.80
C PHE A 69 2.80 6.99 24.43
N VAL A 70 4.12 7.20 24.24
CA VAL A 70 4.68 7.65 22.96
C VAL A 70 4.40 6.64 21.84
N ILE A 71 4.61 5.35 22.09
CA ILE A 71 4.32 4.29 21.09
C ILE A 71 2.82 4.24 20.80
N LEU A 72 1.98 4.38 21.83
CA LEU A 72 0.53 4.43 21.67
C LEU A 72 0.10 5.59 20.76
N CYS A 73 0.68 6.78 20.95
CA CYS A 73 0.43 7.96 20.11
C CYS A 73 0.86 7.71 18.65
N HIS A 74 2.02 7.09 18.43
CA HIS A 74 2.46 6.72 17.08
C HIS A 74 1.51 5.70 16.42
N LEU A 75 1.02 4.71 17.17
CA LEU A 75 0.05 3.73 16.67
C LEU A 75 -1.31 4.37 16.36
N PHE A 76 -1.75 5.31 17.19
CA PHE A 76 -2.96 6.09 16.94
C PHE A 76 -2.85 6.95 15.68
N LEU A 77 -1.72 7.65 15.51
CA LEU A 77 -1.43 8.40 14.28
C LEU A 77 -1.31 7.48 13.06
N SER A 78 -0.71 6.30 13.24
CA SER A 78 -0.63 5.27 12.19
C SER A 78 -2.01 4.76 11.76
N ALA A 79 -2.95 4.63 12.70
CA ALA A 79 -4.33 4.30 12.38
C ALA A 79 -5.02 5.38 11.54
N ILE A 80 -4.84 6.66 11.89
CA ILE A 80 -5.38 7.80 11.13
C ILE A 80 -4.85 7.79 9.70
N VAL A 81 -3.52 7.70 9.57
CA VAL A 81 -2.79 7.89 8.33
C VAL A 81 -2.77 6.63 7.47
N GLY A 82 -2.87 5.44 8.05
CA GLY A 82 -2.83 4.16 7.33
C GLY A 82 -4.19 3.55 7.04
N ALA A 83 -5.18 3.81 7.88
CA ALA A 83 -6.48 3.17 7.74
C ALA A 83 -7.59 4.20 7.58
N SER A 84 -7.90 4.97 8.62
CA SER A 84 -9.15 5.72 8.68
C SER A 84 -9.24 6.85 7.64
N LEU A 85 -8.41 7.89 7.75
CA LEU A 85 -8.49 9.03 6.81
C LEU A 85 -8.09 8.64 5.40
N THR A 86 -7.09 7.78 5.25
CA THR A 86 -6.65 7.32 3.92
C THR A 86 -7.78 6.64 3.17
N GLN A 87 -8.50 5.71 3.80
CA GLN A 87 -9.60 5.01 3.15
C GLN A 87 -10.76 5.95 2.84
N VAL A 88 -11.08 6.89 3.74
CA VAL A 88 -12.11 7.92 3.50
C VAL A 88 -11.74 8.81 2.31
N PHE A 89 -10.51 9.31 2.25
CA PHE A 89 -10.07 10.19 1.17
C PHE A 89 -10.01 9.48 -0.19
N PHE A 90 -9.54 8.23 -0.23
CA PHE A 90 -9.60 7.43 -1.46
C PHE A 90 -11.04 7.17 -1.90
N LEU A 91 -11.93 6.90 -0.95
CA LEU A 91 -13.34 6.72 -1.24
C LEU A 91 -13.97 7.99 -1.84
N LEU A 92 -13.83 9.15 -1.16
CA LEU A 92 -14.33 10.43 -1.65
C LEU A 92 -13.75 10.76 -3.03
N GLY A 93 -12.46 10.45 -3.21
CA GLY A 93 -11.78 10.52 -4.49
C GLY A 93 -12.49 9.73 -5.59
N ILE A 94 -12.77 8.45 -5.34
CA ILE A 94 -13.49 7.58 -6.29
C ILE A 94 -14.89 8.12 -6.56
N GLN A 95 -15.64 8.54 -5.53
CA GLN A 95 -17.01 9.06 -5.66
C GLN A 95 -17.10 10.33 -6.51
N TYR A 96 -16.12 11.23 -6.41
CA TYR A 96 -16.13 12.51 -7.13
C TYR A 96 -15.36 12.48 -8.46
N THR A 97 -14.60 11.41 -8.73
CA THR A 97 -13.81 11.27 -9.96
C THR A 97 -14.12 9.95 -10.68
N SER A 98 -13.23 8.96 -10.60
CA SER A 98 -13.41 7.61 -11.11
C SER A 98 -12.41 6.66 -10.44
N ALA A 99 -12.68 5.35 -10.53
CA ALA A 99 -11.75 4.32 -10.07
C ALA A 99 -10.40 4.40 -10.81
N THR A 100 -10.41 4.57 -12.13
CA THR A 100 -9.17 4.68 -12.95
C THR A 100 -8.34 5.90 -12.57
N PHE A 101 -8.98 7.05 -12.31
CA PHE A 101 -8.28 8.25 -11.88
C PHE A 101 -7.67 8.05 -10.48
N SER A 102 -8.40 7.43 -9.56
CA SER A 102 -7.92 7.09 -8.21
C SER A 102 -6.76 6.09 -8.25
N CYS A 103 -6.80 5.14 -9.18
CA CYS A 103 -5.71 4.21 -9.42
C CYS A 103 -4.39 4.93 -9.80
N ALA A 104 -4.47 6.06 -10.52
CA ALA A 104 -3.30 6.87 -10.85
C ALA A 104 -2.56 7.35 -9.60
N PHE A 105 -3.32 7.83 -8.63
CA PHE A 105 -2.81 8.34 -7.37
C PHE A 105 -2.19 7.23 -6.50
N ILE A 106 -2.83 6.06 -6.43
CA ILE A 106 -2.25 4.87 -5.78
C ILE A 106 -0.91 4.47 -6.45
N ASN A 107 -0.81 4.59 -7.77
CA ASN A 107 0.43 4.26 -8.48
C ASN A 107 1.56 5.28 -8.25
N MET A 108 1.24 6.48 -7.73
CA MET A 108 2.23 7.47 -7.31
C MET A 108 2.76 7.24 -5.88
N VAL A 109 2.15 6.34 -5.09
CA VAL A 109 2.56 6.02 -3.72
C VAL A 109 4.06 5.69 -3.59
N PRO A 110 4.69 4.86 -4.46
CA PRO A 110 6.13 4.60 -4.35
C PRO A 110 6.98 5.87 -4.44
N VAL A 111 6.57 6.80 -5.30
CA VAL A 111 7.30 8.03 -5.62
C VAL A 111 7.18 9.02 -4.48
N ILE A 112 5.96 9.24 -3.99
CA ILE A 112 5.72 10.09 -2.82
C ILE A 112 6.42 9.51 -1.59
N THR A 113 6.38 8.19 -1.41
CA THR A 113 7.12 7.50 -0.33
C THR A 113 8.63 7.72 -0.46
N PHE A 114 9.19 7.65 -1.67
CA PHE A 114 10.60 7.93 -1.91
C PHE A 114 10.97 9.36 -1.53
N LEU A 115 10.23 10.35 -2.07
CA LEU A 115 10.48 11.77 -1.83
C LEU A 115 10.39 12.12 -0.34
N MET A 116 9.38 11.60 0.36
CA MET A 116 9.24 11.83 1.80
C MET A 116 10.32 11.09 2.61
N ALA A 117 10.82 9.94 2.15
CA ALA A 117 11.86 9.20 2.88
C ALA A 117 13.21 9.92 2.91
N LEU A 118 13.49 10.84 1.98
CA LEU A 118 14.73 11.61 1.88
C LEU A 118 15.00 12.50 3.11
N PRO A 119 14.10 13.44 3.51
CA PRO A 119 14.34 14.29 4.67
C PRO A 119 14.48 13.50 5.99
N PHE A 120 13.78 12.39 6.14
CA PHE A 120 13.89 11.52 7.33
C PHE A 120 15.11 10.58 7.31
N ARG A 121 15.95 10.65 6.27
CA ARG A 121 17.12 9.77 6.07
C ARG A 121 16.77 8.27 6.15
N LEU A 122 15.54 7.91 5.75
CA LEU A 122 15.06 6.53 5.73
C LEU A 122 15.52 5.78 4.47
N GLU A 123 15.93 6.52 3.42
CA GLU A 123 16.67 6.01 2.26
C GLU A 123 17.93 6.89 2.09
N ASN A 124 19.10 6.24 1.95
CA ASN A 124 20.37 6.92 1.70
C ASN A 124 20.64 6.92 0.20
N VAL A 125 20.49 8.08 -0.45
CA VAL A 125 20.72 8.19 -1.90
C VAL A 125 22.15 8.66 -2.14
N ASN A 126 23.11 7.74 -2.12
CA ASN A 126 24.49 8.07 -2.47
C ASN A 126 24.68 8.10 -4.00
N ILE A 127 24.28 9.21 -4.64
CA ILE A 127 24.30 9.40 -6.10
C ILE A 127 25.73 9.50 -6.64
N LYS A 128 26.67 10.03 -5.84
CA LYS A 128 28.04 10.38 -6.29
C LYS A 128 29.03 9.21 -6.35
N GLY A 129 28.69 8.00 -5.88
CA GLY A 129 29.65 6.89 -5.85
C GLY A 129 29.10 5.46 -5.95
N SER A 130 27.78 5.26 -6.04
CA SER A 130 27.19 3.92 -6.12
C SER A 130 26.29 3.77 -7.35
N THR A 131 26.62 2.83 -8.24
CA THR A 131 25.72 2.46 -9.35
C THR A 131 24.35 1.99 -8.85
N GLY A 132 24.30 1.44 -7.62
CA GLY A 132 23.05 1.03 -6.97
C GLY A 132 22.14 2.21 -6.62
N GLY A 133 22.70 3.30 -6.09
CA GLY A 133 21.95 4.50 -5.73
C GLY A 133 21.34 5.20 -6.96
N ARG A 134 22.11 5.29 -8.06
CA ARG A 134 21.61 5.81 -9.34
C ARG A 134 20.49 4.93 -9.93
N ALA A 135 20.66 3.61 -9.89
CA ALA A 135 19.64 2.67 -10.37
C ALA A 135 18.34 2.77 -9.57
N LYS A 136 18.38 2.99 -8.25
CA LYS A 136 17.16 3.23 -7.46
C LYS A 136 16.38 4.45 -7.93
N VAL A 137 17.06 5.58 -8.13
CA VAL A 137 16.43 6.83 -8.57
C VAL A 137 15.86 6.68 -9.97
N VAL A 138 16.63 6.10 -10.89
CA VAL A 138 16.18 5.85 -12.27
C VAL A 138 15.00 4.88 -12.29
N GLY A 139 15.08 3.77 -11.55
CA GLY A 139 13.97 2.80 -11.45
C GLY A 139 12.71 3.42 -10.86
N ALA A 140 12.83 4.29 -9.85
CA ALA A 140 11.72 5.03 -9.29
C ALA A 140 11.08 6.00 -10.32
N LEU A 141 11.89 6.73 -11.09
CA LEU A 141 11.41 7.64 -12.13
C LEU A 141 10.76 6.90 -13.31
N VAL A 142 11.30 5.74 -13.71
CA VAL A 142 10.71 4.89 -14.74
C VAL A 142 9.38 4.29 -14.25
N CYS A 143 9.31 3.86 -12.98
CA CYS A 143 8.08 3.37 -12.36
C CYS A 143 7.00 4.48 -12.31
N LEU A 144 7.40 5.73 -12.01
CA LEU A 144 6.53 6.91 -12.06
C LEU A 144 5.99 7.16 -13.48
N GLY A 145 6.87 7.15 -14.49
CA GLY A 145 6.47 7.33 -15.89
C GLY A 145 5.51 6.25 -16.36
N GLY A 146 5.76 4.98 -15.99
CA GLY A 146 4.86 3.86 -16.28
C GLY A 146 3.50 4.01 -15.62
N ALA A 147 3.45 4.44 -14.35
CA ALA A 147 2.22 4.73 -13.63
C ALA A 147 1.39 5.85 -14.28
N MET A 148 2.05 6.90 -14.77
CA MET A 148 1.39 8.00 -15.50
C MET A 148 0.85 7.53 -16.85
N ILE A 149 1.59 6.69 -17.60
CA ILE A 149 1.11 6.09 -18.86
C ILE A 149 -0.10 5.18 -18.61
N LEU A 150 -0.03 4.31 -17.59
CA LEU A 150 -1.11 3.40 -17.19
C LEU A 150 -2.45 4.11 -16.97
N THR A 151 -2.42 5.40 -16.60
CA THR A 151 -3.58 6.11 -16.09
C THR A 151 -4.06 7.25 -16.97
N LEU A 152 -3.14 7.99 -17.59
CA LEU A 152 -3.45 9.10 -18.47
C LEU A 152 -3.60 8.64 -19.93
N TYR A 153 -2.98 7.52 -20.30
CA TYR A 153 -3.06 6.99 -21.65
C TYR A 153 -4.01 5.79 -21.68
N LYS A 154 -5.20 5.95 -22.27
CA LYS A 154 -6.07 4.82 -22.60
C LYS A 154 -5.54 4.07 -23.83
N GLY A 155 -5.27 4.79 -24.93
CA GLY A 155 -4.90 4.14 -26.20
C GLY A 155 -6.04 3.29 -26.78
N SER A 156 -5.77 2.57 -27.87
CA SER A 156 -6.77 1.72 -28.55
C SER A 156 -7.08 0.46 -27.74
N PRO A 157 -8.33 -0.06 -27.79
CA PRO A 157 -8.66 -1.35 -27.19
C PRO A 157 -7.88 -2.46 -27.90
N LEU A 158 -7.26 -3.35 -27.13
CA LEU A 158 -6.45 -4.47 -27.64
C LEU A 158 -7.30 -5.64 -28.15
N PHE A 159 -8.55 -5.74 -27.69
CA PHE A 159 -9.51 -6.75 -28.13
C PHE A 159 -10.83 -6.09 -28.51
N ASN A 160 -11.23 -6.26 -29.78
CA ASN A 160 -12.55 -5.86 -30.27
C ASN A 160 -13.58 -6.92 -29.85
N TYR A 161 -14.14 -6.78 -28.65
CA TYR A 161 -15.44 -7.39 -28.37
C TYR A 161 -16.51 -6.48 -28.97
N SER A 162 -17.13 -6.91 -30.06
CA SER A 162 -18.30 -6.25 -30.65
C SER A 162 -19.44 -6.18 -29.65
N ARG A 163 -19.61 -5.03 -28.99
CA ARG A 163 -20.87 -4.69 -28.32
C ARG A 163 -21.66 -3.78 -29.25
N SER A 164 -22.67 -4.37 -29.89
CA SER A 164 -23.77 -3.63 -30.52
C SER A 164 -24.54 -2.88 -29.43
N GLY A 165 -24.83 -1.60 -29.65
CA GLY A 165 -25.63 -0.79 -28.72
C GLY A 165 -25.50 0.70 -28.98
N ALA A 166 -26.36 1.22 -29.86
CA ALA A 166 -26.56 2.63 -30.12
C ALA A 166 -27.11 3.38 -28.89
N ALA A 167 -26.65 4.62 -28.64
CA ALA A 167 -27.42 5.67 -27.96
C ALA A 167 -26.77 7.07 -28.12
N THR A 168 -27.30 7.80 -29.10
CA THR A 168 -27.77 9.21 -29.02
C THR A 168 -26.82 10.35 -28.59
N HIS A 169 -26.48 11.15 -29.61
CA HIS A 169 -26.24 12.60 -29.55
C HIS A 169 -27.50 13.37 -29.06
N ILE A 170 -27.78 13.46 -27.75
CA ILE A 170 -28.73 14.47 -27.21
C ILE A 170 -28.34 14.87 -25.77
N VAL A 171 -27.21 15.55 -25.53
CA VAL A 171 -27.00 16.29 -24.25
C VAL A 171 -26.02 17.46 -24.45
N ASP A 172 -26.36 18.48 -25.25
CA ASP A 172 -25.47 19.66 -25.40
C ASP A 172 -26.06 20.99 -24.89
N GLN A 173 -27.26 20.99 -24.30
CA GLN A 173 -27.92 22.24 -23.88
C GLN A 173 -28.23 22.37 -22.39
N ALA A 174 -27.89 21.37 -21.55
CA ALA A 174 -28.02 21.44 -20.08
C ALA A 174 -26.69 21.70 -19.33
N LEU A 175 -25.57 21.92 -20.05
CA LEU A 175 -24.21 21.85 -19.51
C LEU A 175 -23.65 23.15 -18.90
N LYS A 176 -24.30 24.30 -19.06
CA LYS A 176 -23.71 25.59 -18.63
C LYS A 176 -23.96 25.95 -17.16
N LEU A 177 -25.04 25.49 -16.53
CA LEU A 177 -25.29 25.66 -15.08
C LEU A 177 -24.68 24.51 -14.24
N SER A 178 -24.33 23.39 -14.88
CA SER A 178 -23.80 22.18 -14.24
C SER A 178 -22.28 22.02 -14.36
N SER A 179 -21.60 22.84 -15.16
CA SER A 179 -20.14 22.78 -15.35
C SER A 179 -19.36 23.23 -14.12
N GLY A 180 -19.80 24.29 -13.43
CA GLY A 180 -19.15 24.81 -12.21
C GLY A 180 -19.18 23.79 -11.07
N ARG A 181 -20.36 23.22 -10.78
CA ARG A 181 -20.55 22.21 -9.72
C ARG A 181 -19.89 20.87 -10.06
N ARG A 182 -19.77 20.52 -11.35
CA ARG A 182 -19.02 19.34 -11.81
C ARG A 182 -17.51 19.55 -11.67
N LYS A 183 -17.01 20.74 -12.02
CA LYS A 183 -15.60 21.12 -11.86
C LYS A 183 -15.19 21.15 -10.39
N GLU A 184 -16.01 21.76 -9.54
CA GLU A 184 -15.79 21.83 -8.09
C GLU A 184 -15.72 20.43 -7.45
N ARG A 185 -16.68 19.55 -7.77
CA ARG A 185 -16.68 18.15 -7.31
C ARG A 185 -15.42 17.41 -7.78
N TRP A 186 -15.06 17.53 -9.06
CA TRP A 186 -13.86 16.89 -9.60
C TRP A 186 -12.57 17.40 -8.95
N THR A 187 -12.48 18.70 -8.68
CA THR A 187 -11.36 19.30 -7.92
C THR A 187 -11.32 18.77 -6.49
N LEU A 188 -12.45 18.70 -5.80
CA LEU A 188 -12.54 18.14 -4.44
C LEU A 188 -12.10 16.68 -4.40
N GLY A 189 -12.53 15.87 -5.37
CA GLY A 189 -12.10 14.48 -5.50
C GLY A 189 -10.59 14.35 -5.78
N SER A 190 -10.03 15.24 -6.61
CA SER A 190 -8.59 15.27 -6.89
C SER A 190 -7.77 15.63 -5.65
N VAL A 191 -8.21 16.63 -4.87
CA VAL A 191 -7.58 17.01 -3.60
C VAL A 191 -7.65 15.85 -2.61
N ALA A 192 -8.81 15.19 -2.50
CA ALA A 192 -8.97 14.02 -1.65
C ALA A 192 -8.00 12.89 -2.04
N LEU A 193 -7.83 12.59 -3.33
CA LEU A 193 -6.88 11.57 -3.80
C LEU A 193 -5.41 11.93 -3.52
N ILE A 194 -5.04 13.20 -3.68
CA ILE A 194 -3.71 13.69 -3.30
C ILE A 194 -3.48 13.48 -1.80
N SER A 195 -4.44 13.89 -0.96
CA SER A 195 -4.37 13.71 0.48
C SER A 195 -4.29 12.23 0.87
N GLY A 196 -5.14 11.37 0.29
CA GLY A 196 -5.11 9.93 0.53
C GLY A 196 -3.76 9.29 0.15
N THR A 197 -3.17 9.72 -0.96
CA THR A 197 -1.85 9.25 -1.41
C THR A 197 -0.74 9.66 -0.45
N LEU A 198 -0.73 10.94 -0.03
CA LEU A 198 0.25 11.45 0.92
C LEU A 198 0.15 10.74 2.27
N LEU A 199 -1.06 10.50 2.76
CA LEU A 199 -1.31 9.76 3.99
C LEU A 199 -0.84 8.31 3.85
N TRP A 200 -1.24 7.59 2.80
CA TRP A 200 -0.81 6.22 2.59
C TRP A 200 0.71 6.07 2.48
N SER A 201 1.38 6.98 1.77
CA SER A 201 2.85 7.03 1.74
C SER A 201 3.46 7.33 3.11
N SER A 202 2.83 8.20 3.90
CA SER A 202 3.29 8.57 5.25
C SER A 202 3.16 7.40 6.21
N TRP A 203 2.15 6.54 6.03
CA TRP A 203 2.00 5.31 6.80
C TRP A 203 3.21 4.40 6.67
N PHE A 204 3.76 4.18 5.47
CA PHE A 204 4.96 3.35 5.30
C PHE A 204 6.16 3.90 6.10
N LEU A 205 6.35 5.22 6.11
CA LEU A 205 7.42 5.88 6.87
C LEU A 205 7.21 5.73 8.37
N LEU A 206 6.00 6.01 8.85
CA LEU A 206 5.63 5.87 10.25
C LEU A 206 5.75 4.41 10.72
N GLN A 207 5.38 3.47 9.86
CA GLN A 207 5.51 2.03 10.12
C GLN A 207 6.97 1.59 10.24
N SER A 208 7.89 2.22 9.50
CA SER A 208 9.33 2.00 9.65
C SER A 208 9.83 2.42 11.03
N TYR A 209 9.35 3.55 11.55
CA TYR A 209 9.67 4.00 12.90
C TYR A 209 9.06 3.09 13.97
N ILE A 210 7.76 2.78 13.86
CA ILE A 210 7.05 1.88 14.78
C ILE A 210 7.72 0.50 14.83
N SER A 211 8.13 -0.04 13.69
CA SER A 211 8.78 -1.35 13.62
C SER A 211 10.15 -1.41 14.29
N LYS A 212 10.82 -0.27 14.48
CA LYS A 212 12.07 -0.15 15.23
C LYS A 212 11.81 -0.01 16.73
N SER A 213 10.89 0.89 17.11
CA SER A 213 10.56 1.18 18.51
C SER A 213 9.73 0.07 19.17
N TYR A 214 8.93 -0.64 18.39
CA TYR A 214 8.04 -1.69 18.83
C TYR A 214 8.04 -2.87 17.84
N PRO A 215 9.05 -3.77 17.92
CA PRO A 215 9.31 -4.79 16.90
C PRO A 215 8.29 -5.95 16.82
N CYS A 216 7.14 -5.82 17.48
CA CYS A 216 6.04 -6.79 17.58
C CYS A 216 4.94 -6.43 16.56
N GLN A 217 4.93 -7.12 15.40
CA GLN A 217 4.05 -6.75 14.28
C GLN A 217 2.60 -7.15 14.47
N TYR A 218 2.34 -8.28 15.12
CA TYR A 218 0.96 -8.69 15.40
C TYR A 218 0.32 -7.74 16.42
N SER A 219 1.04 -7.43 17.50
CA SER A 219 0.57 -6.50 18.53
C SER A 219 0.42 -5.08 18.01
N SER A 220 1.38 -4.56 17.25
CA SER A 220 1.30 -3.19 16.70
C SER A 220 0.12 -3.05 15.74
N THR A 221 -0.07 -4.01 14.82
CA THR A 221 -1.19 -4.01 13.88
C THR A 221 -2.52 -4.20 14.60
N ALA A 222 -2.63 -5.06 15.61
CA ALA A 222 -3.86 -5.24 16.38
C ALA A 222 -4.32 -3.93 17.07
N ILE A 223 -3.38 -3.21 17.70
CA ILE A 223 -3.65 -1.91 18.35
C ILE A 223 -3.99 -0.84 17.30
N MET A 224 -3.25 -0.80 16.19
CA MET A 224 -3.52 0.12 15.09
C MET A 224 -4.91 -0.11 14.50
N SER A 225 -5.30 -1.37 14.26
CA SER A 225 -6.65 -1.73 13.80
C SER A 225 -7.72 -1.37 14.82
N LEU A 226 -7.44 -1.49 16.12
CA LEU A 226 -8.40 -1.09 17.16
C LEU A 226 -8.65 0.42 17.11
N PHE A 227 -7.58 1.22 17.03
CA PHE A 227 -7.72 2.67 16.87
C PHE A 227 -8.40 3.03 15.55
N ALA A 228 -8.09 2.34 14.45
CA ALA A 228 -8.70 2.57 13.16
C ALA A 228 -10.21 2.27 13.18
N ALA A 229 -10.64 1.21 13.88
CA ALA A 229 -12.03 0.88 14.09
C ALA A 229 -12.76 1.98 14.86
N ILE A 230 -12.18 2.46 15.98
CA ILE A 230 -12.77 3.56 16.78
C ILE A 230 -12.88 4.84 15.94
N GLN A 231 -11.82 5.20 15.22
CA GLN A 231 -11.77 6.40 14.38
C GLN A 231 -12.77 6.33 13.22
N SER A 232 -12.84 5.20 12.52
CA SER A 232 -13.79 5.00 11.42
C SER A 232 -15.24 4.96 11.90
N ALA A 233 -15.51 4.34 13.06
CA ALA A 233 -16.83 4.37 13.67
C ALA A 233 -17.26 5.80 14.05
N ALA A 234 -16.36 6.56 14.67
CA ALA A 234 -16.62 7.95 15.02
C ALA A 234 -16.90 8.80 13.77
N LEU A 235 -16.14 8.60 12.68
CA LEU A 235 -16.37 9.26 11.40
C LEU A 235 -17.72 8.86 10.78
N ALA A 236 -18.06 7.57 10.78
CA ALA A 236 -19.33 7.05 10.26
C ALA A 236 -20.52 7.69 10.98
N VAL A 237 -20.53 7.67 12.32
CA VAL A 237 -21.60 8.27 13.14
C VAL A 237 -21.67 9.80 12.99
N SER A 238 -20.53 10.45 12.74
CA SER A 238 -20.47 11.90 12.54
C SER A 238 -21.00 12.34 11.17
N MET A 239 -20.77 11.54 10.13
CA MET A 239 -21.22 11.82 8.76
C MET A 239 -22.68 11.41 8.54
N ASP A 240 -23.07 10.24 9.04
CA ASP A 240 -24.42 9.71 8.91
C ASP A 240 -24.90 9.13 10.25
N ARG A 241 -25.98 9.70 10.79
CA ARG A 241 -26.57 9.26 12.07
C ARG A 241 -27.57 8.11 11.92
N ASN A 242 -27.67 7.52 10.74
CA ASN A 242 -28.64 6.48 10.42
C ASN A 242 -28.14 5.10 10.85
N PHE A 243 -28.46 4.65 12.07
CA PHE A 243 -27.99 3.35 12.59
C PHE A 243 -28.39 2.13 11.75
N SER A 244 -29.42 2.24 10.91
CA SER A 244 -29.85 1.17 9.98
C SER A 244 -28.78 0.77 8.95
N MET A 245 -27.79 1.63 8.67
CA MET A 245 -26.66 1.31 7.78
C MET A 245 -25.67 0.30 8.38
N TRP A 246 -25.70 0.12 9.71
CA TRP A 246 -24.84 -0.82 10.43
C TRP A 246 -25.38 -2.24 10.41
N ALA A 247 -26.66 -2.43 10.08
CA ALA A 247 -27.23 -3.75 9.94
C ALA A 247 -26.68 -4.42 8.67
N LEU A 248 -25.89 -5.48 8.82
CA LEU A 248 -25.43 -6.32 7.71
C LEU A 248 -26.63 -7.06 7.11
N LYS A 249 -26.89 -6.85 5.82
CA LYS A 249 -28.15 -7.25 5.16
C LYS A 249 -28.08 -8.61 4.48
N GLY A 250 -26.93 -9.28 4.48
CA GLY A 250 -26.82 -10.61 3.86
C GLY A 250 -25.50 -11.35 4.08
N LYS A 251 -25.51 -12.63 3.67
CA LYS A 251 -24.36 -13.55 3.75
C LYS A 251 -23.13 -13.05 2.97
N GLU A 252 -23.35 -12.39 1.83
CA GLU A 252 -22.28 -11.87 0.97
C GLU A 252 -21.53 -10.70 1.63
N GLU A 253 -22.26 -9.79 2.28
CA GLU A 253 -21.68 -8.69 3.05
C GLU A 253 -20.86 -9.23 4.23
N ILE A 254 -21.41 -10.17 4.99
CA ILE A 254 -20.71 -10.79 6.13
C ILE A 254 -19.44 -11.49 5.67
N LEU A 255 -19.52 -12.34 4.63
CA LEU A 255 -18.35 -13.06 4.11
C LEU A 255 -17.27 -12.10 3.63
N THR A 256 -17.66 -11.04 2.91
CA THR A 256 -16.74 -10.02 2.39
C THR A 256 -16.04 -9.27 3.51
N VAL A 257 -16.80 -8.84 4.52
CA VAL A 257 -16.30 -8.11 5.69
C VAL A 257 -15.35 -8.99 6.52
N VAL A 258 -15.69 -10.27 6.72
CA VAL A 258 -14.83 -11.24 7.41
C VAL A 258 -13.53 -11.47 6.65
N TYR A 259 -13.60 -11.74 5.35
CA TYR A 259 -12.40 -11.93 4.52
C TYR A 259 -11.53 -10.66 4.50
N ALA A 260 -12.13 -9.49 4.30
CA ALA A 260 -11.41 -8.22 4.30
C ALA A 260 -10.77 -7.92 5.66
N GLY A 261 -11.43 -8.29 6.75
CA GLY A 261 -10.89 -8.11 8.10
C GLY A 261 -9.72 -9.03 8.39
N ILE A 262 -9.89 -10.34 8.17
CA ILE A 262 -8.85 -11.35 8.44
C ILE A 262 -7.67 -11.18 7.49
N VAL A 263 -7.93 -11.19 6.18
CA VAL A 263 -6.87 -11.15 5.16
C VAL A 263 -6.40 -9.72 4.94
N GLY A 264 -7.31 -8.82 4.57
CA GLY A 264 -6.95 -7.46 4.15
C GLY A 264 -6.36 -6.58 5.26
N SER A 265 -6.98 -6.54 6.44
CA SER A 265 -6.47 -5.74 7.58
C SER A 265 -5.66 -6.53 8.59
N GLY A 266 -5.93 -7.82 8.76
CA GLY A 266 -5.17 -8.68 9.67
C GLY A 266 -3.83 -9.09 9.05
N MET A 267 -3.86 -10.05 8.13
CA MET A 267 -2.67 -10.66 7.56
C MET A 267 -1.87 -9.69 6.68
N CYS A 268 -2.52 -8.96 5.78
CA CYS A 268 -1.83 -8.10 4.83
C CYS A 268 -1.16 -6.90 5.50
N TYR A 269 -1.76 -6.26 6.50
CA TYR A 269 -1.09 -5.16 7.23
C TYR A 269 0.09 -5.66 8.07
N VAL A 270 -0.04 -6.82 8.74
CA VAL A 270 1.08 -7.45 9.43
C VAL A 270 2.21 -7.79 8.44
N GLY A 271 1.86 -8.38 7.30
CA GLY A 271 2.80 -8.73 6.24
C GLY A 271 3.52 -7.51 5.67
N MET A 272 2.79 -6.43 5.37
CA MET A 272 3.37 -5.16 4.92
C MET A 272 4.28 -4.57 5.98
N SER A 273 3.86 -4.55 7.24
CA SER A 273 4.68 -4.08 8.35
C SER A 273 5.99 -4.88 8.47
N TRP A 274 5.91 -6.20 8.32
CA TRP A 274 7.08 -7.07 8.29
C TRP A 274 8.00 -6.76 7.10
N CYS A 275 7.45 -6.55 5.90
CA CYS A 275 8.21 -6.13 4.72
C CYS A 275 8.88 -4.76 4.92
N VAL A 276 8.19 -3.79 5.52
CA VAL A 276 8.75 -2.48 5.86
C VAL A 276 9.92 -2.63 6.82
N LYS A 277 9.76 -3.43 7.87
CA LYS A 277 10.85 -3.72 8.84
C LYS A 277 12.06 -4.39 8.17
N LYS A 278 11.83 -5.30 7.23
CA LYS A 278 12.89 -6.10 6.58
C LYS A 278 13.61 -5.39 5.44
N ARG A 279 12.89 -4.66 4.59
CA ARG A 279 13.40 -4.10 3.33
C ARG A 279 13.22 -2.58 3.22
N GLY A 280 12.53 -1.96 4.16
CA GLY A 280 12.27 -0.53 4.22
C GLY A 280 10.93 -0.12 3.58
N PRO A 281 10.50 1.12 3.84
CA PRO A 281 9.21 1.65 3.37
C PRO A 281 9.11 1.71 1.85
N LEU A 282 10.16 2.19 1.18
CA LEU A 282 10.19 2.30 -0.29
C LEU A 282 10.01 0.95 -0.98
N PHE A 283 10.66 -0.10 -0.47
CA PHE A 283 10.54 -1.44 -1.07
C PHE A 283 9.09 -1.90 -1.05
N THR A 284 8.42 -1.75 0.09
CA THR A 284 7.02 -2.20 0.28
C THR A 284 6.07 -1.34 -0.56
N ALA A 285 6.25 -0.02 -0.54
CA ALA A 285 5.42 0.91 -1.31
C ALA A 285 5.50 0.65 -2.83
N ALA A 286 6.65 0.23 -3.35
CA ALA A 286 6.89 -0.05 -4.76
C ALA A 286 5.94 -1.13 -5.34
N PHE A 287 5.43 -2.03 -4.50
CA PHE A 287 4.50 -3.08 -4.93
C PHE A 287 3.04 -2.61 -5.00
N SER A 288 2.69 -1.42 -4.50
CA SER A 288 1.29 -0.91 -4.51
C SER A 288 0.60 -0.97 -5.88
N PRO A 289 1.26 -0.67 -7.02
CA PRO A 289 0.65 -0.81 -8.34
C PRO A 289 0.24 -2.24 -8.71
N LEU A 290 0.90 -3.25 -8.14
CA LEU A 290 0.64 -4.66 -8.43
C LEU A 290 -0.78 -5.07 -8.02
N ILE A 291 -1.31 -4.47 -6.94
CA ILE A 291 -2.70 -4.68 -6.50
C ILE A 291 -3.69 -4.40 -7.64
N GLN A 292 -3.45 -3.33 -8.41
CA GLN A 292 -4.32 -2.95 -9.52
C GLN A 292 -4.17 -3.87 -10.72
N ILE A 293 -2.94 -4.29 -11.03
CA ILE A 293 -2.67 -5.23 -12.12
C ILE A 293 -3.39 -6.55 -11.84
N ILE A 294 -3.26 -7.08 -10.62
CA ILE A 294 -3.92 -8.32 -10.21
C ILE A 294 -5.44 -8.15 -10.20
N ALA A 295 -5.96 -7.03 -9.65
CA ALA A 295 -7.40 -6.76 -9.65
C ALA A 295 -7.96 -6.68 -11.08
N ALA A 296 -7.27 -6.00 -12.00
CA ALA A 296 -7.66 -5.90 -13.41
C ALA A 296 -7.64 -7.27 -14.10
N MET A 297 -6.67 -8.15 -13.78
CA MET A 297 -6.65 -9.53 -14.28
C MET A 297 -7.87 -10.35 -13.86
N PHE A 298 -8.41 -10.12 -12.65
CA PHE A 298 -9.64 -10.76 -12.20
C PHE A 298 -10.91 -10.12 -12.80
N ASP A 299 -10.89 -8.81 -13.07
CA ASP A 299 -12.02 -8.09 -13.69
C ASP A 299 -12.22 -8.46 -15.17
N ILE A 300 -11.15 -8.76 -15.94
CA ILE A 300 -11.27 -9.12 -17.37
C ILE A 300 -12.20 -10.34 -17.62
N PRO A 301 -11.99 -11.52 -16.98
CA PRO A 301 -12.84 -12.69 -17.21
C PRO A 301 -14.24 -12.55 -16.59
N PHE A 302 -14.42 -11.75 -15.52
CA PHE A 302 -15.70 -11.62 -14.82
C PHE A 302 -16.58 -10.46 -15.29
N LEU A 303 -15.99 -9.36 -15.76
CA LEU A 303 -16.69 -8.11 -16.10
C LEU A 303 -16.70 -7.77 -17.59
N HIS A 304 -16.00 -8.55 -18.43
CA HIS A 304 -15.88 -8.31 -19.89
C HIS A 304 -15.42 -6.88 -20.23
N GLU A 305 -14.55 -6.28 -19.40
CA GLU A 305 -13.98 -4.96 -19.68
C GLU A 305 -12.85 -5.04 -20.71
N GLN A 306 -12.81 -4.08 -21.64
CA GLN A 306 -11.82 -4.04 -22.72
C GLN A 306 -10.45 -3.60 -22.19
N LEU A 307 -9.42 -4.41 -22.46
CA LEU A 307 -8.03 -4.10 -22.11
C LEU A 307 -7.50 -3.03 -23.07
N HIS A 308 -7.00 -1.93 -22.52
CA HIS A 308 -6.57 -0.75 -23.26
C HIS A 308 -5.04 -0.76 -23.44
N LEU A 309 -4.53 -0.33 -24.60
CA LEU A 309 -3.09 -0.36 -24.93
C LEU A 309 -2.22 0.36 -23.88
N GLY A 310 -2.70 1.49 -23.36
CA GLY A 310 -1.96 2.23 -22.35
C GLY A 310 -1.91 1.56 -20.99
N SER A 311 -2.89 0.69 -20.67
CA SER A 311 -2.82 -0.15 -19.47
C SER A 311 -1.72 -1.21 -19.59
N LEU A 312 -1.57 -1.83 -20.77
CA LEU A 312 -0.50 -2.79 -21.04
C LEU A 312 0.88 -2.12 -21.00
N LEU A 313 1.07 -1.04 -21.75
CA LEU A 313 2.34 -0.30 -21.81
C LEU A 313 2.74 0.27 -20.45
N GLY A 314 1.78 0.85 -19.73
CA GLY A 314 1.99 1.36 -18.38
C GLY A 314 2.40 0.27 -17.40
N SER A 315 1.73 -0.88 -17.42
CA SER A 315 2.06 -2.03 -16.56
C SER A 315 3.46 -2.59 -16.84
N VAL A 316 3.81 -2.77 -18.11
CA VAL A 316 5.16 -3.22 -18.52
C VAL A 316 6.24 -2.24 -18.04
N THR A 317 5.97 -0.94 -18.18
CA THR A 317 6.91 0.11 -17.76
C THR A 317 7.06 0.17 -16.23
N VAL A 318 5.97 -0.02 -15.48
CA VAL A 318 6.00 -0.15 -14.01
C VAL A 318 6.84 -1.34 -13.58
N ILE A 319 6.64 -2.52 -14.19
CA ILE A 319 7.41 -3.74 -13.91
C ILE A 319 8.90 -3.53 -14.21
N ALA A 320 9.24 -2.87 -15.34
CA ALA A 320 10.61 -2.53 -15.68
C ALA A 320 11.24 -1.56 -14.65
N GLY A 321 10.50 -0.52 -14.23
CA GLY A 321 10.94 0.41 -13.20
C GLY A 321 11.19 -0.26 -11.85
N LEU A 322 10.29 -1.16 -11.45
CA LEU A 322 10.44 -1.99 -10.25
C LEU A 322 11.69 -2.86 -10.31
N TYR A 323 11.93 -3.51 -11.45
CA TYR A 323 13.11 -4.34 -11.64
C TYR A 323 14.41 -3.54 -11.49
N ILE A 324 14.50 -2.36 -12.12
CA ILE A 324 15.66 -1.48 -12.03
C ILE A 324 15.87 -0.99 -10.58
N LEU A 325 14.79 -0.64 -9.88
CA LEU A 325 14.83 -0.21 -8.48
C LEU A 325 15.31 -1.33 -7.54
N LEU A 326 14.78 -2.54 -7.74
CA LEU A 326 15.17 -3.72 -6.98
C LEU A 326 16.61 -4.14 -7.27
N TRP A 327 17.06 -4.05 -8.52
CA TRP A 327 18.45 -4.24 -8.90
C TRP A 327 19.35 -3.26 -8.13
N GLY A 328 18.97 -1.98 -8.10
CA GLY A 328 19.68 -0.93 -7.36
C GLY A 328 19.84 -1.25 -5.87
N LYS A 329 18.75 -1.67 -5.20
CA LYS A 329 18.79 -2.12 -3.80
C LYS A 329 19.64 -3.38 -3.61
N ASN A 330 19.56 -4.35 -4.52
CA ASN A 330 20.35 -5.57 -4.42
C ASN A 330 21.86 -5.28 -4.51
N LYS A 331 22.26 -4.38 -5.42
CA LYS A 331 23.67 -4.00 -5.59
C LYS A 331 24.23 -3.28 -4.37
N GLU A 332 23.44 -2.42 -3.72
CA GLU A 332 23.86 -1.80 -2.44
C GLU A 332 23.98 -2.79 -1.30
N MET A 333 23.07 -3.77 -1.21
CA MET A 333 23.13 -4.80 -0.18
C MET A 333 24.38 -5.68 -0.36
N GLN A 334 24.72 -6.05 -1.60
CA GLN A 334 25.96 -6.77 -1.90
C GLN A 334 27.21 -5.95 -1.54
N ASN A 335 27.22 -4.65 -1.87
CA ASN A 335 28.32 -3.77 -1.51
C ASN A 335 28.47 -3.59 0.01
N CYS A 336 27.37 -3.54 0.77
CA CYS A 336 27.42 -3.51 2.24
C CYS A 336 28.00 -4.80 2.81
N VAL A 337 27.56 -5.96 2.31
CA VAL A 337 28.10 -7.27 2.74
C VAL A 337 29.59 -7.37 2.43
N ALA A 338 30.03 -6.95 1.25
CA ALA A 338 31.45 -6.95 0.87
C ALA A 338 32.30 -6.05 1.79
N LYS A 339 31.81 -4.84 2.12
CA LYS A 339 32.50 -3.93 3.06
C LYS A 339 32.59 -4.51 4.48
N VAL A 340 31.54 -5.18 4.96
CA VAL A 340 31.56 -5.83 6.28
C VAL A 340 32.52 -7.02 6.29
N SER A 341 32.56 -7.82 5.21
CA SER A 341 33.54 -8.91 5.08
C SER A 341 34.98 -8.39 5.06
N GLN A 342 35.27 -7.34 4.29
CA GLN A 342 36.61 -6.72 4.23
C GLN A 342 37.04 -6.13 5.57
N GLY A 343 36.15 -5.41 6.26
CA GLY A 343 36.46 -4.90 7.61
C GLY A 343 36.65 -6.00 8.66
N THR A 344 36.03 -7.17 8.48
CA THR A 344 36.22 -8.32 9.39
C THR A 344 37.54 -9.05 9.12
N GLU A 345 38.04 -9.03 7.88
CA GLU A 345 39.37 -9.56 7.51
C GLU A 345 40.48 -8.60 7.99
N GLU A 346 40.33 -7.29 7.80
CA GLU A 346 41.29 -6.29 8.30
C GLU A 346 41.44 -6.30 9.84
N ILE A 347 40.37 -6.58 10.59
CA ILE A 347 40.42 -6.72 12.05
C ILE A 347 41.16 -8.01 12.48
N LYS A 348 41.10 -9.08 11.67
CA LYS A 348 41.85 -10.32 11.93
C LYS A 348 43.34 -10.19 11.60
N ASP A 349 43.69 -9.39 10.61
CA ASP A 349 45.09 -9.15 10.22
C ASP A 349 45.78 -8.11 11.14
N GLN A 350 45.03 -7.40 11.99
CA GLN A 350 45.54 -6.43 12.97
C GLN A 350 45.70 -6.97 14.41
N GLU A 351 45.38 -8.24 14.70
CA GLU A 351 45.80 -8.87 15.96
C GLU A 351 47.29 -9.27 15.85
N PRO A 352 48.24 -8.58 16.52
CA PRO A 352 49.62 -9.01 16.50
C PRO A 352 49.74 -10.33 17.27
N SER A 353 50.37 -11.32 16.64
CA SER A 353 50.90 -12.53 17.26
C SER A 353 51.95 -12.18 18.31
N SER A 354 51.52 -11.66 19.45
CA SER A 354 52.32 -11.59 20.68
C SER A 354 52.23 -12.93 21.40
N GLN A 355 52.79 -13.97 20.78
CA GLN A 355 53.21 -15.14 21.55
C GLN A 355 54.50 -14.78 22.26
N VAL A 356 54.28 -14.40 23.51
CA VAL A 356 55.19 -14.34 24.64
C VAL A 356 56.21 -15.48 24.61
N ASP A 357 57.46 -15.17 24.32
CA ASP A 357 58.62 -15.91 24.82
C ASP A 357 58.65 -15.71 26.35
N ILE A 358 58.29 -16.74 27.10
CA ILE A 358 58.72 -16.87 28.50
C ILE A 358 59.60 -18.12 28.57
N LEU A 359 60.86 -17.83 28.84
CA LEU A 359 61.95 -18.70 29.27
C LEU A 359 61.64 -19.37 30.62
#